data_AF-A0A0F0H184-F1
#
_entry.id   AF-A0A0F0H184-F1
#
_cell.length_a   1.000
_cell.length_b   1.000
_cell.length_c   1.000
_cell.angle_alpha   90.00
_cell.angle_beta   90.00
_cell.angle_gamma   90.00
#
_symmetry.space_group_name_H-M   'P 1'
#
loop_
_entity.id
_entity.type
_entity.pdbx_description
1 polymer ?
#
loop_
_entity_poly.entity_id
_entity_poly.type
_entity_poly.pdbx_seq_one_letter_code
_entity_poly.pdbx_strand_id
1 'polypeptide(L)'
;MRAQVDGYVLQDSLLPAVKLVWDAGRARGIGLHEAEMVVHERYVFHGDRIARTPESPLDLESLTVLTCGLPGRVAAIEAVWDGDTVHGWFVNLLAITDDPAGERHLATVHNRRDRDPAEAATEAGRALADHLAVPFHFPDPDDPGYDAPRWRP
;
A
#
# COMPACT_ATOMS: atom_id res chain seq x y z
N MET A 1 20.62 9.42 -20.32
CA MET A 1 19.70 8.30 -19.99
C MET A 1 19.95 7.72 -18.60
N ARG A 2 21.05 6.99 -18.35
CA ARG A 2 21.28 6.34 -17.03
C ARG A 2 21.14 7.30 -15.83
N ALA A 3 21.76 8.48 -15.89
CA ALA A 3 21.65 9.47 -14.82
C ALA A 3 20.21 9.98 -14.56
N GLN A 4 19.37 10.04 -15.60
CA GLN A 4 17.96 10.45 -15.46
C GLN A 4 17.11 9.30 -14.89
N VAL A 5 17.35 8.07 -15.32
CA VAL A 5 16.74 6.86 -14.73
C VAL A 5 17.11 6.77 -13.25
N ASP A 6 18.39 6.95 -12.92
CA ASP A 6 18.86 6.97 -11.54
C ASP A 6 18.24 8.09 -10.71
N GLY A 7 17.99 9.26 -11.30
CA GLY A 7 17.27 10.35 -10.65
C GLY A 7 15.85 9.94 -10.23
N TYR A 8 15.09 9.32 -11.13
CA TYR A 8 13.76 8.80 -10.81
C TYR A 8 13.80 7.67 -9.78
N VAL A 9 14.77 6.74 -9.90
CA VAL A 9 14.93 5.64 -8.94
C VAL A 9 15.24 6.15 -7.54
N LEU A 10 16.13 7.13 -7.41
CA LEU A 10 16.46 7.73 -6.11
C LEU A 10 15.28 8.47 -5.47
N GLN A 11 14.31 8.91 -6.28
CA GLN A 11 13.04 9.53 -5.84
C GLN A 11 11.90 8.52 -5.71
N ASP A 12 12.18 7.23 -5.72
CA ASP A 12 11.19 6.15 -5.63
C ASP A 12 10.09 6.23 -6.73
N SER A 13 10.44 6.74 -7.91
CA SER A 13 9.51 6.98 -9.02
C SER A 13 9.65 5.91 -10.12
N LEU A 14 9.09 4.72 -9.87
CA LEU A 14 9.24 3.54 -10.75
C LEU A 14 8.69 3.77 -12.17
N LEU A 15 7.43 4.19 -12.29
CA LEU A 15 6.76 4.29 -13.60
C LEU A 15 7.45 5.30 -14.55
N PRO A 16 7.85 6.51 -14.10
CA PRO A 16 8.65 7.41 -14.93
C PRO A 16 10.00 6.81 -15.36
N ALA A 17 10.67 6.06 -14.47
CA ALA A 17 11.93 5.39 -14.79
C ALA A 17 11.75 4.30 -15.86
N VAL A 18 10.75 3.43 -15.70
CA VAL A 18 10.41 2.35 -16.64
C VAL A 18 10.03 2.93 -17.99
N LYS A 19 9.16 3.94 -17.99
CA LYS A 19 8.76 4.64 -19.22
C LYS A 19 9.96 5.21 -19.97
N LEU A 20 10.89 5.84 -19.27
CA LEU A 20 12.09 6.43 -19.88
C LEU A 20 12.98 5.37 -20.54
N VAL A 21 13.19 4.22 -19.88
CA VAL A 21 13.96 3.09 -20.44
C VAL A 21 13.24 2.48 -21.64
N TRP A 22 11.94 2.24 -21.50
CA TRP A 22 11.12 1.66 -22.54
C TRP A 22 11.10 2.55 -23.78
N ASP A 23 10.78 3.84 -23.64
CA ASP A 23 10.71 4.78 -24.78
C ASP A 23 12.04 4.86 -25.54
N ALA A 24 13.17 4.86 -24.84
CA ALA A 24 14.49 4.93 -25.48
C ALA A 24 14.95 3.60 -26.12
N GLY A 25 14.46 2.47 -25.60
CA GLY A 25 14.79 1.12 -26.05
C GLY A 25 13.84 0.56 -27.10
N ARG A 26 12.62 1.09 -27.21
CA ARG A 26 11.51 0.51 -27.99
C ARG A 26 11.86 0.31 -29.46
N ALA A 27 12.52 1.28 -30.10
CA ALA A 27 12.96 1.18 -31.49
C ALA A 27 14.01 0.08 -31.75
N ARG A 28 14.63 -0.44 -30.69
CA ARG A 28 15.62 -1.53 -30.71
C ARG A 28 15.05 -2.85 -30.19
N GLY A 29 13.73 -2.95 -30.01
CA GLY A 29 13.06 -4.17 -29.60
C GLY A 29 13.02 -4.41 -28.09
N ILE A 30 13.39 -3.44 -27.25
CA ILE A 30 13.21 -3.54 -25.79
C ILE A 30 11.71 -3.43 -25.48
N GLY A 31 11.16 -4.48 -24.90
CA GLY A 31 9.79 -4.53 -24.41
C GLY A 31 9.65 -3.87 -23.04
N LEU A 32 8.41 -3.84 -22.55
CA LEU A 32 8.10 -3.26 -21.24
C LEU A 32 8.75 -4.06 -20.11
N HIS A 33 8.70 -5.39 -20.19
CA HIS A 33 9.26 -6.27 -19.18
C HIS A 33 10.78 -6.11 -19.06
N GLU A 34 11.50 -6.00 -20.17
CA GLU A 34 12.94 -5.76 -20.15
C GLU A 34 13.27 -4.38 -19.56
N ALA A 35 12.43 -3.36 -19.83
CA ALA A 35 12.59 -2.04 -19.23
C ALA A 35 12.36 -2.08 -17.70
N GLU A 36 11.35 -2.82 -17.24
CA GLU A 36 11.09 -3.07 -15.82
C GLU A 36 12.27 -3.77 -15.15
N MET A 37 12.82 -4.84 -15.75
CA MET A 37 14.00 -5.53 -15.24
C MET A 37 15.20 -4.60 -15.10
N VAL A 38 15.48 -3.78 -16.12
CA VAL A 38 16.59 -2.81 -16.07
C VAL A 38 16.41 -1.83 -14.91
N VAL A 39 15.19 -1.30 -14.72
CA VAL A 39 14.92 -0.37 -13.63
C VAL A 39 14.96 -1.07 -12.27
N HIS A 40 14.45 -2.29 -12.17
CA HIS A 40 14.55 -3.12 -10.96
C HIS A 40 16.01 -3.28 -10.52
N GLU A 41 16.92 -3.58 -11.44
CA GLU A 41 18.37 -3.65 -11.15
C GLU A 41 18.93 -2.31 -10.65
N ARG A 42 18.40 -1.17 -11.12
CA ARG A 42 18.78 0.14 -10.56
C ARG A 42 18.27 0.32 -9.13
N TYR A 43 17.05 -0.12 -8.84
CA TYR A 43 16.48 -0.10 -7.49
C TYR A 43 17.30 -0.95 -6.52
N VAL A 44 17.66 -2.17 -6.93
CA VAL A 44 18.54 -3.07 -6.16
C VAL A 44 19.90 -2.40 -5.91
N PHE A 45 20.49 -1.80 -6.95
CA PHE A 45 21.79 -1.15 -6.84
C PHE A 45 21.82 0.05 -5.88
N HIS A 46 20.78 0.90 -5.88
CA HIS A 46 20.76 2.09 -5.03
C HIS A 46 20.30 1.80 -3.60
N GLY A 47 19.51 0.75 -3.37
CA GLY A 47 19.16 0.26 -2.03
C GLY A 47 18.68 1.37 -1.10
N ASP A 48 19.36 1.52 0.04
CA ASP A 48 19.02 2.49 1.10
C ASP A 48 19.21 3.96 0.70
N ARG A 49 19.82 4.23 -0.47
CA ARG A 49 19.96 5.59 -1.00
C ARG A 49 18.68 6.11 -1.64
N ILE A 50 17.70 5.23 -1.87
CA ILE A 50 16.40 5.59 -2.40
C ILE A 50 15.61 6.31 -1.31
N ALA A 51 15.08 7.49 -1.64
CA ALA A 51 14.16 8.22 -0.79
C ALA A 51 12.77 7.55 -0.83
N ARG A 52 12.67 6.37 -0.23
CA ARG A 52 11.43 5.59 -0.20
C ARG A 52 10.32 6.36 0.52
N THR A 53 9.10 6.22 0.01
CA THR A 53 7.92 6.70 0.75
C THR A 53 7.88 6.00 2.11
N PRO A 54 7.77 6.74 3.24
CA PRO A 54 7.64 6.13 4.55
C PRO A 54 6.40 5.24 4.62
N GLU A 55 6.50 4.14 5.38
CA GLU A 55 5.35 3.27 5.62
C GLU A 55 4.25 4.02 6.38
N SER A 56 2.99 3.62 6.15
CA SER A 56 1.90 4.09 7.00
C SER A 56 2.13 3.63 8.45
N PRO A 57 1.90 4.49 9.45
CA PRO A 57 2.02 4.08 10.84
C PRO A 57 0.90 3.07 11.18
N LEU A 58 1.27 1.99 11.86
CA LEU A 58 0.36 0.93 12.29
C LEU A 58 0.24 0.81 13.81
N ASP A 59 0.97 1.64 14.56
CA ASP A 59 0.84 1.67 16.00
C ASP A 59 -0.51 2.27 16.42
N LEU A 60 -1.02 1.79 17.55
CA LEU A 60 -2.34 2.13 18.04
C LEU A 60 -2.51 3.64 18.27
N GLU A 61 -1.46 4.33 18.75
CA GLU A 61 -1.52 5.76 19.03
C GLU A 61 -1.75 6.55 17.74
N SER A 62 -0.92 6.32 16.72
CA SER A 62 -1.05 6.95 15.40
C SER A 62 -2.42 6.68 14.75
N LEU A 63 -2.86 5.42 14.77
CA LEU A 63 -4.16 5.05 14.19
C LEU A 63 -5.33 5.70 14.94
N THR A 64 -5.26 5.79 16.26
CA THR A 64 -6.26 6.49 17.07
C THR A 64 -6.33 7.96 16.70
N VAL A 65 -5.17 8.63 16.61
CA VAL A 65 -5.10 10.05 16.18
C VAL A 65 -5.74 10.25 14.81
N LEU A 66 -5.47 9.37 13.85
CA LEU A 66 -6.09 9.42 12.52
C LEU A 66 -7.62 9.30 12.61
N THR A 67 -8.13 8.33 13.38
CA THR A 67 -9.58 8.16 13.54
C THR A 67 -10.27 9.34 14.24
N CYS A 68 -9.62 9.97 15.22
CA CYS A 68 -10.17 11.16 15.88
C CYS A 68 -10.32 12.36 14.94
N GLY A 69 -9.53 12.42 13.86
CA GLY A 69 -9.61 13.47 12.86
C GLY A 69 -10.67 13.26 11.78
N LEU A 70 -11.38 12.12 11.78
CA LEU A 70 -12.32 11.79 10.70
C LEU A 70 -13.64 12.55 10.82
N PRO A 71 -14.24 12.95 9.67
CA PRO A 71 -15.62 13.40 9.65
C PRO A 71 -16.53 12.17 9.79
N GLY A 72 -17.19 12.07 10.94
CA GLY A 72 -18.17 11.03 11.27
C GLY A 72 -17.71 10.11 12.40
N ARG A 73 -18.65 9.37 12.99
CA ARG A 73 -18.33 8.39 14.03
C ARG A 73 -17.89 7.10 13.36
N VAL A 74 -16.80 6.51 13.84
CA VAL A 74 -16.33 5.20 13.37
C VAL A 74 -17.35 4.13 13.79
N ALA A 75 -17.85 3.39 12.81
CA ALA A 75 -18.79 2.28 12.98
C ALA A 75 -18.10 0.92 12.90
N ALA A 76 -17.01 0.81 12.16
CA ALA A 76 -16.17 -0.39 12.06
C ALA A 76 -14.76 -0.04 11.57
N ILE A 77 -13.81 -0.94 11.84
CA ILE A 77 -12.51 -0.97 11.17
C ILE A 77 -12.52 -2.12 10.16
N GLU A 78 -12.11 -1.85 8.93
CA GLU A 78 -12.10 -2.83 7.85
C GLU A 78 -10.69 -2.95 7.27
N ALA A 79 -10.23 -4.17 7.05
CA ALA A 79 -9.04 -4.46 6.26
C ALA A 79 -9.45 -5.10 4.94
N VAL A 80 -8.85 -4.63 3.84
CA VAL A 80 -9.18 -5.08 2.49
C VAL A 80 -7.94 -5.27 1.64
N TRP A 81 -7.92 -6.35 0.89
CA TRP A 81 -6.92 -6.56 -0.15
C TRP A 81 -7.10 -5.56 -1.27
N ASP A 82 -5.97 -5.04 -1.73
CA ASP A 82 -5.85 -4.23 -2.94
C ASP A 82 -4.49 -4.54 -3.58
N GLY A 83 -4.32 -4.16 -4.84
CA GLY A 83 -3.10 -4.47 -5.54
C GLY A 83 -2.90 -3.60 -6.75
N ASP A 84 -1.63 -3.31 -7.02
CA ASP A 84 -1.20 -2.62 -8.21
C ASP A 84 0.00 -3.32 -8.84
N THR A 85 0.41 -2.87 -10.02
CA THR A 85 1.54 -3.45 -10.76
C THR A 85 2.90 -3.14 -10.14
N VAL A 86 2.97 -2.23 -9.18
CA VAL A 86 4.22 -1.72 -8.57
C VAL A 86 4.53 -2.44 -7.26
N HIS A 87 3.52 -2.64 -6.41
CA HIS A 87 3.61 -3.15 -5.05
C HIS A 87 3.07 -4.58 -4.93
N GLY A 88 2.45 -5.11 -5.98
CA GLY A 88 1.72 -6.38 -5.90
C GLY A 88 0.52 -6.25 -4.97
N TRP A 89 0.21 -7.31 -4.23
CA TRP A 89 -0.86 -7.31 -3.23
C TRP A 89 -0.42 -6.62 -1.93
N PHE A 90 -1.31 -5.79 -1.40
CA PHE A 90 -1.17 -5.10 -0.13
C PHE A 90 -2.54 -4.97 0.55
N VAL A 91 -2.55 -4.65 1.84
CA VAL A 91 -3.80 -4.49 2.59
C VAL A 91 -4.01 -3.01 2.93
N ASN A 92 -5.17 -2.48 2.58
CA ASN A 92 -5.61 -1.17 3.05
C ASN A 92 -6.41 -1.35 4.35
N LEU A 93 -6.04 -0.59 5.38
CA LEU A 93 -6.80 -0.46 6.61
C LEU A 93 -7.68 0.78 6.53
N LEU A 94 -8.97 0.60 6.78
CA LEU A 94 -10.01 1.60 6.59
C LEU A 94 -10.81 1.78 7.88
N ALA A 95 -11.24 3.01 8.16
CA ALA A 95 -12.34 3.28 9.06
C ALA A 95 -13.62 3.45 8.24
N ILE A 96 -14.66 2.71 8.62
CA ILE A 96 -16.01 2.88 8.10
C ILE A 96 -16.73 3.84 9.03
N THR A 97 -17.10 5.02 8.54
CA THR A 97 -17.79 6.04 9.35
C THR A 97 -19.29 6.02 9.10
N ASP A 98 -20.05 6.45 10.10
CA ASP A 98 -21.42 6.93 9.98
C ASP A 98 -21.49 8.45 10.21
N ASP A 99 -22.51 9.09 9.63
CA ASP A 99 -22.82 10.52 9.75
C ASP A 99 -21.61 11.50 9.70
N PRO A 100 -21.00 11.75 8.52
CA PRO A 100 -21.37 11.22 7.21
C PRO A 100 -20.85 9.80 6.98
N ALA A 101 -21.69 8.99 6.33
CA ALA A 101 -21.31 7.63 5.95
C ALA A 101 -20.17 7.62 4.93
N GLY A 102 -19.21 6.72 5.11
CA GLY A 102 -18.21 6.43 4.07
C GLY A 102 -16.98 5.70 4.55
N GLU A 103 -16.11 5.38 3.60
CA GLU A 103 -14.82 4.75 3.85
C GLU A 103 -13.74 5.83 4.01
N ARG A 104 -12.86 5.65 4.99
CA ARG A 104 -11.74 6.55 5.28
C ARG A 104 -10.46 5.74 5.38
N HIS A 105 -9.49 6.04 4.53
CA HIS A 105 -8.19 5.39 4.54
C HIS A 105 -7.42 5.76 5.81
N LEU A 106 -6.86 4.75 6.48
CA LEU A 106 -6.00 4.92 7.65
C LEU A 106 -4.54 4.57 7.32
N ALA A 107 -4.33 3.43 6.65
CA ALA A 107 -2.99 2.92 6.36
C ALA A 107 -2.99 1.97 5.16
N THR A 108 -1.85 1.91 4.47
CA THR A 108 -1.56 0.87 3.48
C THR A 108 -0.40 0.00 3.99
N VAL A 109 -0.63 -1.31 4.04
CA VAL A 109 0.33 -2.30 4.53
C VAL A 109 0.88 -3.10 3.35
N HIS A 110 2.10 -2.77 2.95
CA HIS A 110 2.78 -3.47 1.87
C HIS A 110 3.45 -4.75 2.36
N ASN A 111 3.57 -5.72 1.46
CA ASN A 111 4.31 -6.95 1.73
C ASN A 111 5.80 -6.67 1.98
N ARG A 112 6.35 -7.30 3.03
CA ARG A 112 7.77 -7.23 3.38
C ARG A 112 8.33 -8.63 3.56
N ARG A 113 9.66 -8.75 3.45
CA ARG A 113 10.35 -10.05 3.64
C ARG A 113 10.15 -10.63 5.04
N ASP A 114 9.92 -9.77 6.03
CA ASP A 114 9.84 -10.08 7.45
C ASP A 114 8.43 -9.89 8.04
N ARG A 115 7.46 -9.45 7.23
CA ARG A 115 6.10 -9.15 7.70
C ARG A 115 5.08 -9.38 6.60
N ASP A 116 4.15 -10.28 6.88
CA ASP A 116 2.98 -10.50 6.05
C ASP A 116 1.98 -9.33 6.20
N PRO A 117 1.48 -8.76 5.09
CA PRO A 117 0.62 -7.58 5.16
C PRO A 117 -0.76 -7.88 5.76
N ALA A 118 -1.30 -9.09 5.58
CA ALA A 118 -2.59 -9.46 6.18
C ALA A 118 -2.48 -9.71 7.67
N GLU A 119 -1.41 -10.36 8.13
CA GLU A 119 -1.14 -10.53 9.56
C GLU A 119 -1.00 -9.17 10.26
N ALA A 120 -0.17 -8.28 9.70
CA ALA A 120 0.07 -6.96 10.27
C ALA A 120 -1.18 -6.06 10.27
N ALA A 121 -1.96 -6.07 9.18
CA ALA A 121 -3.22 -5.33 9.12
C ALA A 121 -4.27 -5.91 10.08
N THR A 122 -4.29 -7.23 10.26
CA THR A 122 -5.17 -7.91 11.23
C THR A 122 -4.83 -7.52 12.66
N GLU A 123 -3.55 -7.55 13.03
CA GLU A 123 -3.09 -7.17 14.37
C GLU A 123 -3.44 -5.71 14.67
N ALA A 124 -3.03 -4.79 13.80
CA ALA A 124 -3.26 -3.35 13.98
C ALA A 124 -4.76 -3.00 13.96
N GLY A 125 -5.51 -3.58 13.01
CA GLY A 125 -6.94 -3.35 12.85
C GLY A 125 -7.76 -3.86 14.03
N ARG A 126 -7.44 -5.05 14.57
CA ARG A 126 -8.09 -5.58 15.78
C ARG A 126 -7.78 -4.73 17.00
N ALA A 127 -6.52 -4.36 17.21
CA ALA A 127 -6.13 -3.52 18.33
C ALA A 127 -6.87 -2.17 18.33
N LEU A 128 -6.99 -1.54 17.16
CA LEU A 128 -7.75 -0.29 17.00
C LEU A 128 -9.25 -0.49 17.22
N ALA A 129 -9.83 -1.54 16.65
CA ALA A 129 -11.25 -1.83 16.79
C ALA A 129 -11.64 -2.10 18.27
N ASP A 130 -10.82 -2.87 18.98
CA ASP A 130 -10.97 -3.13 20.41
C ASP A 130 -10.85 -1.84 21.23
N HIS A 131 -9.90 -0.96 20.90
CA HIS A 131 -9.73 0.34 21.56
C HIS A 131 -10.95 1.24 21.38
N LEU A 132 -11.55 1.25 20.19
CA LEU A 132 -12.73 2.06 19.86
C LEU A 132 -14.06 1.38 20.23
N ALA A 133 -14.03 0.13 20.68
CA ALA A 133 -15.21 -0.70 20.94
C ALA A 133 -16.14 -0.85 19.72
N VAL A 134 -15.55 -1.03 18.53
CA VAL A 134 -16.25 -1.27 17.26
C VAL A 134 -15.83 -2.62 16.67
N PRO A 135 -16.61 -3.21 15.75
CA PRO A 135 -16.20 -4.43 15.07
C PRO A 135 -14.98 -4.23 14.15
N PHE A 136 -14.15 -5.27 14.07
CA PHE A 136 -13.12 -5.43 13.04
C PHE A 136 -13.60 -6.41 11.96
N HIS A 137 -13.39 -6.08 10.71
CA HIS A 137 -13.77 -6.91 9.56
C HIS A 137 -12.60 -7.11 8.59
N PHE A 138 -12.21 -8.36 8.39
CA PHE A 138 -11.31 -8.80 7.32
C PHE A 138 -11.79 -10.18 6.86
N PRO A 139 -12.58 -10.25 5.77
CA PRO A 139 -13.35 -11.45 5.41
C PRO A 139 -12.48 -12.62 4.95
N ASP A 140 -11.39 -12.33 4.22
CA ASP A 140 -10.50 -13.35 3.65
C ASP A 140 -9.04 -12.85 3.70
N PRO A 141 -8.36 -13.01 4.85
CA PRO A 141 -6.97 -12.59 5.01
C PRO A 141 -5.98 -13.51 4.27
N ASP A 142 -6.37 -14.72 3.90
CA ASP A 142 -5.47 -15.70 3.28
C ASP A 142 -5.54 -15.68 1.74
N ASP A 143 -6.64 -15.20 1.15
CA ASP A 143 -6.82 -15.10 -0.29
C ASP A 143 -6.95 -13.63 -0.76
N PRO A 144 -5.92 -13.06 -1.41
CA PRO A 144 -6.03 -11.73 -2.00
C PRO A 144 -6.99 -11.73 -3.19
N GLY A 145 -8.20 -11.21 -2.96
CA GLY A 145 -9.24 -11.09 -3.98
C GLY A 145 -10.04 -9.79 -3.85
N TYR A 146 -10.50 -9.26 -4.99
CA TYR A 146 -11.32 -8.04 -5.04
C TYR A 146 -12.80 -8.29 -4.70
N ASP A 147 -13.23 -9.55 -4.71
CA ASP A 147 -14.64 -9.94 -4.56
C ASP A 147 -15.02 -10.27 -3.11
N ALA A 148 -14.08 -10.07 -2.16
CA ALA A 148 -14.33 -10.34 -0.76
C ALA A 148 -15.51 -9.48 -0.26
N PRO A 149 -16.47 -10.06 0.50
CA PRO A 149 -17.59 -9.31 1.03
C PRO A 149 -17.11 -8.10 1.80
N ARG A 150 -17.67 -6.91 1.57
CA ARG A 150 -17.35 -5.70 2.34
C ARG A 150 -18.21 -5.60 3.59
N TRP A 151 -17.72 -4.88 4.60
CA TRP A 151 -18.47 -4.59 5.82
C TRP A 151 -19.80 -3.90 5.49
N ARG A 152 -20.88 -4.33 6.17
CA ARG A 152 -22.21 -3.71 6.08
C ARG A 152 -22.75 -3.52 7.51
N PRO A 153 -23.35 -2.35 7.83
CA PRO A 153 -24.00 -2.12 9.12
C PRO A 153 -25.18 -3.06 9.41
#